data_AF-A0A1A8J517-F1
#
_entry.id   AF-A0A1A8J517-F1
#
_cell.length_a   1.000
_cell.length_b   1.000
_cell.length_c   1.000
_cell.angle_alpha   90.00
_cell.angle_beta   90.00
_cell.angle_gamma   90.00
#
_symmetry.space_group_name_H-M   'P 1'
#
loop_
_entity.id
_entity.type
_entity.pdbx_description
1 polymer ?
#
loop_
_entity_poly.entity_id
_entity_poly.type
_entity_poly.pdbx_seq_one_letter_code
_entity_poly.pdbx_strand_id
1 'polypeptide(L)' 'ENVIVADLGRLSVKNRFAKKPFKSDAAIPPVVDIMTVKLTNLKMFRTTYKDGQFRGEMQLLKPVCLDLEIQRNLSSNWYH' A
#
# COMPACT_ATOMS: atom_id res chain seq x y z
N GLU A 1 17.65 14.43 -14.56
CA GLU A 1 16.81 15.03 -13.50
C GLU A 1 17.13 14.41 -12.15
N ASN A 2 16.96 15.14 -11.04
CA ASN A 2 17.09 14.57 -9.70
C ASN A 2 15.78 13.88 -9.30
N VAL A 3 15.85 12.62 -8.90
CA VAL A 3 14.67 11.81 -8.55
C VAL A 3 14.88 11.08 -7.23
N ILE A 4 13.77 10.69 -6.61
CA ILE A 4 13.76 9.77 -5.47
C ILE A 4 13.23 8.44 -5.98
N VAL A 5 13.99 7.36 -5.75
CA VAL A 5 13.59 6.00 -6.08
C VAL A 5 13.20 5.30 -4.79
N ALA A 6 12.02 4.68 -4.80
CA ALA A 6 11.60 3.73 -3.78
C ALA A 6 11.70 2.33 -4.38
N ASP A 7 12.68 1.55 -3.92
CA ASP A 7 12.75 0.13 -4.21
C ASP A 7 11.96 -0.59 -3.11
N LEU A 8 10.82 -1.16 -3.49
CA LEU A 8 9.89 -1.80 -2.56
C LEU A 8 10.38 -3.14 -2.02
N GLY A 9 11.50 -3.66 -2.52
CA GLY A 9 12.01 -4.98 -2.17
C GLY A 9 11.00 -6.06 -2.51
N ARG A 10 10.74 -6.97 -1.56
CA ARG A 10 9.72 -8.01 -1.73
C ARG A 10 8.36 -7.51 -1.27
N LEU A 11 7.44 -7.39 -2.22
CA LEU A 11 6.04 -7.07 -2.01
C LEU A 11 5.20 -8.34 -1.82
N SER A 12 4.43 -8.40 -0.74
CA SER A 12 3.37 -9.38 -0.53
C SER A 12 2.06 -8.66 -0.24
N VAL A 13 1.01 -9.02 -0.97
CA VAL A 13 -0.33 -8.48 -0.77
C VAL A 13 -1.27 -9.63 -0.44
N LYS A 14 -2.08 -9.48 0.60
CA LYS A 14 -3.16 -10.40 0.95
C LYS A 14 -4.43 -9.60 1.10
N ASN A 15 -5.53 -10.15 0.61
CA ASN A 15 -6.83 -9.50 0.65
C ASN A 15 -7.87 -10.43 1.23
N ARG A 16 -8.75 -9.92 2.09
CA ARG A 16 -9.91 -10.65 2.61
C ARG A 16 -11.10 -9.73 2.78
N PHE A 17 -12.29 -10.29 2.62
CA PHE A 17 -13.54 -9.56 2.81
C PHE A 17 -14.19 -9.97 4.13
N ALA A 18 -14.78 -9.01 4.82
CA ALA A 18 -15.50 -9.24 6.06
C ALA A 18 -16.84 -8.50 6.04
N LYS A 19 -17.91 -9.19 6.43
CA LYS A 19 -19.18 -8.54 6.77
C LYS A 19 -19.01 -7.89 8.14
N LYS A 20 -19.42 -6.64 8.29
CA LYS A 20 -19.42 -5.96 9.60
C LYS A 20 -20.82 -5.99 10.22
N PRO A 21 -20.93 -6.18 11.55
CA PRO A 21 -22.17 -5.92 12.25
C PRO A 21 -22.60 -4.47 12.01
N PHE A 22 -23.87 -4.26 11.71
CA PHE A 22 -24.42 -2.93 11.48
C PHE A 22 -25.87 -2.89 11.98
N LYS A 23 -26.31 -1.72 12.41
CA LYS A 23 -27.68 -1.50 12.92
C LYS A 23 -28.48 -0.81 11.81
N SER A 24 -29.10 -1.61 10.94
CA SER A 24 -30.05 -1.12 9.93
C SER A 24 -30.85 -2.29 9.36
N ASP A 25 -32.04 -2.00 8.84
CA ASP A 25 -32.91 -2.97 8.17
C ASP A 25 -32.45 -3.31 6.74
N ALA A 26 -31.24 -2.90 6.33
CA ALA A 26 -30.74 -3.20 4.99
C ALA A 26 -30.56 -4.72 4.81
N ALA A 27 -30.99 -5.24 3.66
CA ALA A 27 -30.89 -6.66 3.36
C ALA A 27 -29.45 -7.17 3.23
N ILE A 28 -28.50 -6.28 2.91
CA ILE A 28 -27.09 -6.62 2.69
C ILE A 28 -26.24 -5.92 3.74
N PRO A 29 -25.51 -6.67 4.59
CA PRO A 29 -24.62 -6.07 5.58
C PRO A 29 -23.43 -5.39 4.91
N PRO A 30 -22.87 -4.34 5.53
CA PRO A 30 -21.68 -3.69 5.04
C PRO A 30 -20.53 -4.68 4.83
N VAL A 31 -19.92 -4.61 3.66
CA VAL A 31 -18.75 -5.41 3.30
C VAL A 31 -17.52 -4.52 3.39
N VAL A 32 -16.56 -4.96 4.21
CA VAL A 32 -15.25 -4.31 4.31
C VAL A 32 -14.22 -5.18 3.62
N ASP A 33 -13.45 -4.55 2.75
CA ASP A 33 -12.23 -5.10 2.20
C ASP A 33 -11.05 -4.81 3.12
N ILE A 34 -10.31 -5.85 3.50
CA ILE A 34 -9.15 -5.77 4.39
C ILE A 34 -7.94 -6.30 3.62
N MET A 35 -7.05 -5.38 3.27
CA MET A 35 -5.82 -5.67 2.56
C MET A 35 -4.62 -5.54 3.50
N THR A 36 -3.81 -6.59 3.60
CA THR A 36 -2.50 -6.53 4.25
C THR A 36 -1.42 -6.45 3.19
N VAL A 37 -0.65 -5.36 3.19
CA VAL A 37 0.52 -5.15 2.33
C VAL A 37 1.77 -5.26 3.18
N LYS A 38 2.69 -6.14 2.79
CA LYS A 38 3.99 -6.29 3.44
C LYS A 38 5.09 -6.02 2.43
N LEU A 39 5.99 -5.11 2.78
CA LEU A 39 7.24 -4.86 2.08
C LEU A 39 8.39 -5.29 2.97
N THR A 40 9.30 -6.11 2.46
CA THR A 40 10.56 -6.42 3.14
C THR A 40 11.72 -5.93 2.30
N ASN A 41 12.74 -5.33 2.95
CA ASN A 41 13.87 -4.70 2.27
C ASN A 41 13.45 -3.46 1.45
N LEU A 42 12.43 -2.73 1.90
CA LEU A 42 12.07 -1.42 1.35
C LEU A 42 13.22 -0.44 1.61
N LYS A 43 13.72 0.20 0.54
CA LYS A 43 14.77 1.21 0.61
C LYS A 43 14.42 2.40 -0.27
N MET A 44 14.92 3.57 0.11
CA MET A 44 14.76 4.79 -0.68
C MET A 44 16.11 5.47 -0.85
N PHE A 45 16.35 5.98 -2.04
CA PHE A 45 17.57 6.73 -2.35
C PHE A 45 17.28 7.85 -3.33
N ARG A 46 18.09 8.90 -3.25
CA ARG A 46 18.13 9.97 -4.24
C ARG A 46 19.15 9.61 -5.32
N THR A 47 18.80 9.83 -6.57
CA THR A 47 19.68 9.59 -7.72
C THR A 47 19.44 10.64 -8.81
N THR A 48 20.29 10.65 -9.83
CA THR A 48 20.06 11.39 -11.06
C THR A 48 19.67 10.43 -12.18
N TYR A 49 18.60 10.75 -12.92
CA TYR A 49 18.22 10.01 -14.12
C TYR A 49 18.65 10.79 -15.36
N LYS A 50 19.55 10.21 -16.16
CA LYS A 50 20.09 10.82 -17.39
C LYS A 50 20.40 9.72 -18.42
N ASP A 51 20.10 9.99 -19.68
CA ASP A 51 20.36 9.08 -20.81
C ASP A 51 19.74 7.68 -20.60
N GLY A 52 18.55 7.63 -19.99
CA GLY A 52 17.83 6.38 -19.72
C GLY A 52 18.32 5.58 -18.51
N GLN A 53 19.30 6.09 -17.75
CA GLN A 53 19.93 5.36 -16.65
C GLN A 53 19.99 6.19 -15.35
N PHE A 54 19.96 5.49 -14.21
CA PHE A 54 20.23 6.07 -12.90
C PHE A 54 21.74 6.20 -12.67
N ARG A 55 22.18 7.33 -12.12
CA ARG A 55 23.59 7.63 -11.84
C ARG A 55 23.76 8.16 -10.43
N GLY A 56 24.60 7.46 -9.67
CA GLY A 56 24.87 7.72 -8.25
C GLY A 56 23.67 7.41 -7.36
N GLU A 57 23.92 6.99 -6.13
CA GLU A 57 22.85 6.74 -5.16
C GLU A 57 23.24 7.33 -3.82
N MET A 58 22.40 8.23 -3.30
CA MET A 58 22.48 8.71 -1.93
C MET A 58 21.32 8.12 -1.14
N GLN A 59 21.64 7.17 -0.27
CA GLN A 59 20.65 6.45 0.52
C GLN A 59 19.92 7.40 1.49
N LEU A 60 18.59 7.43 1.39
CA LEU A 60 17.71 8.22 2.25
C LEU A 60 17.09 7.36 3.35
N LEU A 61 16.72 6.13 3.01
CA LEU A 61 16.14 5.16 3.92
C LEU A 61 16.96 3.87 3.84
N LYS A 62 17.51 3.44 4.99
CA LYS A 62 18.09 2.10 5.11
C LYS A 62 17.01 1.04 4.95
N PRO A 63 17.35 -0.17 4.48
CA PRO A 63 16.38 -1.23 4.33
C PRO A 63 15.53 -1.42 5.58
N VAL A 64 14.21 -1.36 5.41
CA VAL A 64 13.23 -1.58 6.46
C VAL A 64 12.14 -2.55 6.00
N CYS A 65 11.39 -3.07 6.96
CA CYS A 65 10.13 -3.75 6.71
C CYS A 65 8.97 -2.79 6.96
N LEU A 66 7.96 -2.82 6.08
CA LEU A 66 6.73 -2.08 6.25
C LEU A 66 5.55 -3.06 6.18
N ASP A 67 4.79 -3.14 7.27
CA ASP A 67 3.55 -3.90 7.35
C ASP A 67 2.39 -2.89 7.42
N LEU A 68 1.51 -2.92 6.42
CA LEU A 68 0.37 -2.01 6.29
C LEU A 68 -0.93 -2.82 6.23
N GLU A 69 -1.91 -2.46 7.07
CA GLU A 69 -3.28 -2.95 6.95
C GLU A 69 -4.18 -1.81 6.48
N ILE A 70 -4.90 -2.05 5.38
CA ILE A 70 -5.84 -1.12 4.77
C ILE A 70 -7.23 -1.71 4.90
N GLN A 71 -8.16 -0.96 5.49
CA GLN A 71 -9.58 -1.34 5.56
C GLN A 71 -10.41 -0.36 4.75
N ARG A 72 -11.15 -0.87 3.75
CA ARG A 72 -12.00 -0.06 2.87
C ARG A 72 -13.44 -0.52 2.97
N ASN A 73 -14.35 0.42 3.17
CA ASN A 73 -15.78 0.12 3.11
C ASN A 73 -16.20 -0.04 1.63
N LEU A 74 -16.67 -1.22 1.24
CA LEU A 74 -17.18 -1.51 -0.10
C LEU A 74 -18.72 -1.48 -0.16
N SER A 75 -19.37 -0.97 0.88
CA SER A 75 -20.83 -0.91 0.93
C SER A 75 -21.36 0.19 0.05
N SER A 76 -22.18 -0.16 -0.94
CA SER A 76 -22.85 0.80 -1.84
C SER A 76 -23.75 1.79 -1.08
N ASN A 77 -24.34 1.35 0.04
CA ASN A 77 -25.30 2.14 0.82
C ASN A 77 -24.66 3.27 1.64
N TRP A 78 -23.35 3.48 1.58
CA TRP A 78 -22.66 4.54 2.33
C TRP A 78 -22.60 5.89 1.58
N TYR A 79 -22.79 5.91 0.26
CA TYR A 79 -22.58 7.11 -0.56
C TYR A 79 -23.87 7.92 -0.86
N HIS A 80 -24.91 7.78 -0.03
CA HIS A 80 -26.18 8.48 -0.22
C HIS A 80 -26.66 9.15 1.06
#